data_AF-A0A2B7ZZM5-F1
#
_entry.id   AF-A0A2B7ZZM5-F1
#
_cell.length_a   1.000
_cell.length_b   1.000
_cell.length_c   1.000
_cell.angle_alpha   90.00
_cell.angle_beta   90.00
_cell.angle_gamma   90.00
#
_symmetry.space_group_name_H-M   'P 1'
#
loop_
_entity.id
_entity.type
_entity.pdbx_description
1 polymer ?
#
loop_
_entity_poly.entity_id
_entity_poly.type
_entity_poly.pdbx_seq_one_letter_code
_entity_poly.pdbx_strand_id
1 'polypeptide(L)'
;MLMTLELPGIYWQTDKDLIYVFDHVEAKLTKENNQTKIQIRNPTPFDAVVSIFSETSAEAQKPLSYVAFHHWPTVKAEAGKTV
;
A
#
# COMPACT_ATOMS: atom_id res chain seq x y z
N MET A 1 13.81 -7.40 20.75
CA MET A 1 13.78 -6.03 20.18
C MET A 1 13.95 -6.17 18.68
N LEU A 2 12.86 -6.13 17.92
CA LEU A 2 12.92 -6.10 16.45
C LEU A 2 13.02 -4.63 16.04
N MET A 3 14.25 -4.10 16.08
CA MET A 3 14.60 -2.89 15.33
C MET A 3 14.66 -3.27 13.86
N THR A 4 13.52 -3.34 13.21
CA THR A 4 13.43 -3.09 11.78
C THR A 4 12.20 -2.22 11.62
N LEU A 5 12.39 -1.00 11.13
CA LEU A 5 11.29 -0.13 10.75
C LEU A 5 10.74 -0.72 9.45
N GLU A 6 10.07 -1.87 9.52
CA GLU A 6 9.21 -2.33 8.43
C GLU A 6 8.14 -1.25 8.31
N LEU A 7 8.19 -0.48 7.23
CA LEU A 7 7.14 0.48 6.93
C LEU A 7 6.12 -0.29 6.08
N PRO A 8 4.92 -0.58 6.62
CA PRO A 8 3.87 -1.21 5.83
C PRO A 8 3.64 -0.43 4.55
N GLY A 9 3.64 -1.15 3.43
CA GLY A 9 3.63 -0.56 2.11
C GLY A 9 2.68 -1.29 1.19
N ILE A 10 1.99 -0.56 0.34
CA ILE A 10 1.23 -1.13 -0.77
C ILE A 10 1.74 -0.50 -2.06
N TYR A 11 2.05 -1.36 -3.03
CA TYR A 11 2.33 -0.95 -4.39
C TYR A 11 1.22 -1.45 -5.31
N TRP A 12 0.72 -0.58 -6.19
CA TRP A 12 -0.34 -0.93 -7.14
C TRP A 12 -0.04 -0.40 -8.54
N GLN A 13 0.02 -1.28 -9.54
CA GLN A 13 0.01 -0.87 -10.94
C GLN A 13 -1.44 -0.70 -11.42
N THR A 14 -1.87 0.53 -11.66
CA THR A 14 -3.29 0.90 -11.89
C THR A 14 -3.89 0.39 -13.19
N ASP A 15 -3.05 0.19 -14.21
CA ASP A 15 -3.40 -0.32 -15.54
C ASP A 15 -3.27 -1.84 -15.66
N LYS A 16 -2.85 -2.50 -14.57
CA LYS A 16 -2.74 -3.95 -14.45
C LYS A 16 -3.53 -4.43 -13.23
N ASP A 17 -3.86 -5.71 -13.20
CA ASP A 17 -4.44 -6.32 -12.01
C ASP A 17 -3.34 -6.78 -11.04
N LEU A 18 -2.45 -5.85 -10.68
CA LEU A 18 -1.21 -6.14 -9.95
C LEU A 18 -1.08 -5.25 -8.72
N ILE A 19 -1.16 -5.89 -7.56
CA ILE A 19 -0.99 -5.28 -6.25
C ILE A 19 0.04 -6.09 -5.46
N TYR A 20 0.97 -5.40 -4.82
CA TYR A 20 1.96 -5.98 -3.91
C TYR A 20 1.82 -5.35 -2.54
N VAL A 21 1.93 -6.18 -1.53
CA VAL A 21 1.88 -5.76 -0.12
C VAL A 21 3.22 -6.06 0.51
N PHE A 22 3.76 -5.06 1.18
CA PHE A 22 4.99 -5.12 1.95
C PHE A 22 4.62 -5.02 3.43
N ASP A 23 5.24 -5.86 4.26
CA ASP A 23 4.96 -6.04 5.68
C ASP A 23 3.64 -6.79 5.99
N HIS A 24 3.23 -6.81 7.27
CA HIS A 24 2.18 -7.66 7.83
C HIS A 24 0.74 -7.15 7.65
N VAL A 25 0.45 -6.41 6.58
CA VAL A 25 -0.92 -6.02 6.21
C VAL A 25 -1.43 -6.89 5.06
N GLU A 26 -2.75 -6.93 4.89
CA GLU A 26 -3.40 -7.60 3.76
C GLU A 26 -4.08 -6.54 2.91
N ALA A 27 -3.97 -6.63 1.58
CA ALA A 27 -4.66 -5.72 0.67
C ALA A 27 -5.34 -6.47 -0.47
N LYS A 28 -6.48 -5.95 -0.91
CA LYS A 28 -7.18 -6.43 -2.10
C LYS A 28 -7.79 -5.28 -2.88
N LEU A 29 -7.86 -5.43 -4.20
CA LEU A 29 -8.56 -4.50 -5.06
C LEU A 29 -10.05 -4.84 -5.07
N THR A 30 -10.89 -3.81 -4.89
CA THR A 30 -12.34 -3.91 -5.01
C THR A 30 -12.82 -2.89 -6.04
N LYS A 31 -13.88 -3.22 -6.79
CA LYS A 31 -14.48 -2.33 -7.77
C LYS A 31 -15.84 -1.88 -7.26
N GLU A 32 -16.04 -0.58 -7.14
CA GLU A 32 -17.28 0.02 -6.67
C GLU A 32 -17.56 1.30 -7.46
N ASN A 33 -18.76 1.44 -8.01
CA ASN A 33 -19.19 2.64 -8.75
C ASN A 33 -18.19 3.10 -9.83
N ASN A 34 -17.63 2.15 -10.60
CA ASN A 34 -16.64 2.41 -11.64
C ASN A 34 -15.29 2.97 -11.12
N GLN A 35 -15.04 2.88 -9.82
CA GLN A 35 -13.77 3.21 -9.17
C GLN A 35 -13.14 1.93 -8.61
N THR A 36 -11.81 1.80 -8.78
CA THR A 36 -11.05 0.75 -8.10
C THR A 36 -10.59 1.29 -6.75
N LYS A 37 -10.90 0.57 -5.68
CA LYS A 37 -10.51 0.86 -4.30
C LYS A 37 -9.53 -0.21 -3.82
N ILE A 38 -8.66 0.17 -2.88
CA ILE A 38 -7.81 -0.76 -2.15
C ILE A 38 -8.44 -0.95 -0.78
N GLN A 39 -8.87 -2.17 -0.46
CA GLN A 39 -9.28 -2.53 0.88
C GLN A 39 -8.06 -3.07 1.63
N ILE A 40 -7.77 -2.52 2.80
CA ILE A 40 -6.59 -2.83 3.61
C ILE A 40 -7.06 -3.43 4.93
N ARG A 41 -6.51 -4.59 5.31
CA ARG A 41 -6.74 -5.21 6.62
C ARG A 41 -5.43 -5.29 7.39
N ASN A 42 -5.44 -4.84 8.63
CA ASN A 42 -4.34 -5.03 9.56
C ASN A 42 -4.70 -6.19 10.52
N PRO A 43 -4.20 -7.41 10.30
CA PRO A 43 -4.47 -8.55 11.17
C PRO A 43 -3.67 -8.51 12.48
N THR A 44 -2.71 -7.60 12.62
CA THR A 44 -1.82 -7.53 13.77
C THR A 44 -2.51 -6.85 14.98
N PRO A 45 -2.02 -7.08 16.22
CA PRO A 45 -2.56 -6.43 17.40
C PRO A 45 -2.06 -4.99 17.61
N PHE A 46 -1.33 -4.42 16.63
CA PHE A 46 -0.76 -3.08 16.72
C PHE A 46 -1.27 -2.20 15.58
N ASP A 47 -1.49 -0.92 15.86
CA ASP A 47 -1.80 0.06 14.82
C ASP A 47 -0.63 0.18 13.85
N ALA A 48 -0.96 0.36 12.57
CA ALA A 48 0.00 0.48 11.49
C ALA A 48 -0.30 1.73 10.65
N VAL A 49 0.75 2.32 10.06
CA VAL A 49 0.61 3.36 9.04
C VAL A 49 1.13 2.77 7.73
N VAL A 50 0.24 2.68 6.75
CA VAL A 50 0.52 2.04 5.46
C VAL A 50 0.76 3.11 4.41
N SER A 51 1.94 3.13 3.81
CA SER A 51 2.27 4.00 2.67
C SER A 51 1.80 3.35 1.37
N ILE A 52 1.17 4.11 0.49
CA ILE A 52 0.63 3.60 -0.77
C ILE A 52 1.35 4.29 -1.93
N PHE A 53 1.96 3.50 -2.79
CA PHE A 53 2.48 3.96 -4.07
C PHE A 53 1.69 3.33 -5.21
N SER A 54 1.28 4.15 -6.17
CA SER A 54 0.61 3.68 -7.37
C SER A 54 1.15 4.37 -8.61
N GLU A 55 1.24 3.61 -9.70
CA GLU A 55 1.69 4.08 -10.99
C GLU A 55 1.08 3.21 -12.11
N THR A 56 1.31 3.59 -13.35
CA THR A 56 1.02 2.78 -14.53
C THR A 56 2.23 1.95 -14.92
N SER A 57 2.03 0.90 -15.71
CA SER A 57 3.13 0.09 -16.25
C SER A 57 4.10 0.88 -17.13
N ALA A 58 3.65 1.97 -17.75
CA ALA A 58 4.51 2.88 -18.50
C ALA A 58 5.38 3.76 -17.59
N GLU A 59 4.86 4.18 -16.44
CA GLU A 59 5.61 4.94 -15.42
C GLU A 59 6.65 4.06 -14.72
N ALA A 60 6.32 2.79 -14.46
CA ALA A 60 7.21 1.81 -13.83
C ALA A 60 8.51 1.53 -14.63
N GLN A 61 8.56 1.91 -15.92
CA GLN A 61 9.77 1.82 -16.74
C GLN A 61 10.76 2.96 -16.48
N LYS A 62 10.35 3.98 -15.71
CA LYS A 62 11.20 5.11 -15.33
C LYS A 62 11.71 4.87 -13.92
N PRO A 63 12.99 5.18 -13.64
CA PRO A 63 13.49 5.09 -12.28
C PRO A 63 12.78 6.10 -11.38
N LEU A 64 12.45 5.67 -10.16
CA LEU A 64 11.98 6.56 -9.11
C LEU A 64 13.12 7.46 -8.62
N SER A 65 12.79 8.66 -8.17
CA SER A 65 13.76 9.48 -7.45
C SER A 65 14.14 8.83 -6.12
N TYR A 66 15.35 9.09 -5.65
CA TYR A 66 15.84 8.55 -4.38
C TYR A 66 14.95 8.89 -3.16
N VAL A 67 14.13 9.94 -3.28
CA VAL A 67 13.27 10.47 -2.21
C VAL A 67 11.78 10.42 -2.58
N ALA A 68 11.38 9.60 -3.55
CA ALA A 68 9.99 9.54 -4.04
C ALA A 68 8.97 9.24 -2.93
N PHE A 69 9.38 8.47 -1.91
CA PHE A 69 8.52 8.02 -0.81
C PHE A 69 8.00 9.14 0.10
N HIS A 70 8.62 10.33 0.08
CA HIS A 70 8.18 11.46 0.92
C HIS A 70 6.79 11.99 0.58
N HIS A 71 6.27 11.66 -0.60
CA HIS A 71 5.00 12.18 -1.10
C HIS A 71 3.91 11.11 -1.21
N TRP A 72 4.21 9.88 -0.80
CA TRP A 72 3.24 8.79 -0.90
C TRP A 72 2.11 8.99 0.11
N PRO A 73 0.84 8.87 -0.31
CA PRO A 73 -0.28 8.91 0.62
C PRO A 73 -0.16 7.79 1.65
N THR A 74 -0.49 8.11 2.90
CA THR A 74 -0.49 7.15 4.00
C THR A 74 -1.88 6.93 4.55
N VAL A 75 -2.21 5.70 4.92
CA VAL A 75 -3.47 5.33 5.56
C VAL A 75 -3.18 4.73 6.93
N LYS A 76 -3.91 5.18 7.96
CA LYS A 76 -3.86 4.55 9.28
C LYS A 76 -4.70 3.27 9.25
N ALA A 77 -4.08 2.13 9.50
CA ALA A 77 -4.74 0.84 9.61
C ALA A 77 -4.69 0.38 11.08
N GLU A 78 -5.81 0.53 11.78
CA GLU A 78 -5.90 0.17 13.20
C GLU A 78 -5.82 -1.35 13.42
N ALA A 79 -5.30 -1.74 14.58
CA ALA A 79 -5.15 -3.15 14.96
C ALA A 79 -6.45 -3.96 14.76
N GLY A 80 -6.34 -5.08 14.05
CA GLY A 80 -7.45 -5.99 13.77
C GLY A 80 -8.53 -5.46 12.82
N LYS A 81 -8.42 -4.24 12.29
CA LYS A 81 -9.46 -3.60 11.47
C LYS A 81 -9.20 -3.66 9.97
N THR A 82 -10.26 -3.40 9.22
CA THR A 82 -10.25 -3.23 7.77
C THR A 82 -10.70 -1.81 7.43
N VAL A 83 -10.01 -1.18 6.48
CA VAL A 83 -10.31 0.15 5.92
C VAL A 83 -10.40 0.10 4.41
#